data_AF-A0A8T1T5F4-F1
#
_entry.id   AF-A0A8T1T5F4-F1
#
_cell.length_a   1.000
_cell.length_b   1.000
_cell.length_c   1.000
_cell.angle_alpha   90.00
_cell.angle_beta   90.00
_cell.angle_gamma   90.00
#
_symmetry.space_group_name_H-M   'P 1'
#
loop_
_entity.id
_entity.type
_entity.pdbx_description
1 polymer ?
#
loop_
_entity_poly.entity_id
_entity_poly.type
_entity_poly.pdbx_seq_one_letter_code
_entity_poly.pdbx_strand_id
1 'polypeptide(L)'
;MLVLRVLNVVAPAYFLCISLLTFVLQLFLFIPSMFKDPSTTPLFSPALLHGALFLFLSANALGNYILVIQNSPEDLGKCLNSGGGAEVVADRPDGSRSPCSALPSTHFCRLCARVTQRHDHHCFFTGNCIGSRN
;
A
#
# COMPACT_ATOMS: atom_id res chain seq x y z
N MET A 1 3.64 20.46 -8.90
CA MET A 1 4.07 19.06 -8.73
C MET A 1 4.76 18.78 -7.39
N LEU A 2 5.58 19.69 -6.85
CA LEU A 2 6.34 19.44 -5.62
C LEU A 2 5.46 19.24 -4.37
N VAL A 3 4.45 20.10 -4.17
CA VAL A 3 3.48 19.97 -3.05
C VAL A 3 2.76 18.62 -3.08
N LEU A 4 2.34 18.17 -4.27
CA LEU A 4 1.67 16.87 -4.45
C LEU A 4 2.58 15.68 -4.09
N ARG A 5 3.87 15.77 -4.45
CA ARG A 5 4.86 14.75 -4.08
C ARG A 5 5.13 14.72 -2.58
N VAL A 6 5.17 15.88 -1.93
CA VAL A 6 5.33 15.98 -0.47
C VAL A 6 4.13 15.35 0.25
N LEU A 7 2.91 15.62 -0.22
CA LEU A 7 1.69 15.05 0.37
C LEU A 7 1.66 13.52 0.32
N ASN A 8 2.19 12.91 -0.75
CA ASN A 8 2.31 11.45 -0.88
C ASN A 8 3.35 10.82 0.06
N VAL A 9 4.19 11.62 0.73
CA VAL A 9 5.26 11.13 1.61
C VAL A 9 4.96 11.39 3.08
N VAL A 10 4.34 12.53 3.40
CA VAL A 10 4.14 12.95 4.80
C VAL A 10 3.32 11.95 5.59
N ALA A 11 2.14 11.55 5.10
CA ALA A 11 1.27 10.64 5.85
C ALA A 11 1.85 9.23 5.96
N PRO A 12 2.49 8.66 4.91
CA PRO A 12 3.20 7.40 5.07
C PRO A 12 4.38 7.45 6.04
N ALA A 13 5.19 8.50 5.97
CA ALA A 13 6.28 8.69 6.91
C ALA A 13 5.75 8.78 8.35
N TYR A 14 4.68 9.55 8.58
CA TYR A 14 4.04 9.65 9.89
C TYR A 14 3.56 8.29 10.42
N PHE A 15 2.83 7.52 9.60
CA PHE A 15 2.36 6.20 9.99
C PHE A 15 3.52 5.27 10.36
N LEU A 16 4.54 5.19 9.51
CA LEU A 16 5.72 4.35 9.76
C LEU A 16 6.49 4.79 11.02
N CYS A 17 6.63 6.09 11.26
CA CYS A 17 7.26 6.61 12.46
C CYS A 17 6.50 6.21 13.73
N ILE A 18 5.17 6.33 13.74
CA ILE A 18 4.36 5.91 14.89
C ILE A 18 4.41 4.40 15.08
N SER A 19 4.36 3.61 14.00
CA SER A 19 4.50 2.15 14.09
C SER A 19 5.86 1.77 14.68
N LEU A 20 6.94 2.42 14.25
CA LEU A 20 8.28 2.20 14.80
C LEU A 20 8.36 2.57 16.28
N LEU A 21 7.87 3.75 16.67
CA LEU A 21 7.85 4.18 18.07
C LEU A 21 7.06 3.21 18.94
N THR A 22 5.89 2.78 18.46
CA THR A 22 5.06 1.78 19.17
C THR A 22 5.82 0.47 19.32
N PHE A 23 6.50 0.00 18.26
CA PHE A 23 7.29 -1.22 18.28
C PHE A 23 8.43 -1.16 19.29
N VAL A 24 9.16 -0.04 19.33
CA VAL A 24 10.23 0.21 20.30
C VAL A 24 9.67 0.20 21.73
N LEU A 25 8.60 0.94 21.99
CA LEU A 25 8.01 0.99 23.34
C LEU A 25 7.51 -0.40 23.78
N GLN A 26 6.93 -1.18 22.88
CA GLN A 26 6.45 -2.52 23.20
C GLN A 26 7.59 -3.46 23.58
N LEU A 27 8.67 -3.47 22.80
CA LEU A 27 9.81 -4.36 23.04
C LEU A 27 10.65 -3.97 24.25
N PHE A 28 10.86 -2.67 24.48
CA PHE A 28 11.83 -2.21 25.48
C PHE A 28 11.21 -1.73 26.79
N LEU A 29 9.91 -1.43 26.80
CA LEU A 29 9.24 -0.88 27.99
C LEU A 29 8.08 -1.76 28.43
N PHE A 30 7.08 -1.97 27.58
CA PHE A 30 5.84 -2.63 27.99
C PHE A 30 6.02 -4.14 28.23
N ILE A 31 6.51 -4.90 27.26
CA ILE A 31 6.70 -6.36 27.42
C ILE A 31 7.64 -6.68 28.58
N PRO A 32 8.82 -6.03 28.72
CA PRO A 32 9.69 -6.22 29.88
C PRO A 32 9.00 -5.96 31.22
N SER A 33 8.19 -4.90 31.31
CA SER A 33 7.47 -4.55 32.54
C SER A 33 6.38 -5.56 32.95
N MET A 34 5.95 -6.44 32.04
CA MET A 34 4.95 -7.47 32.31
C MET A 34 5.56 -8.74 32.93
N PHE A 35 6.87 -8.94 32.85
CA PHE A 35 7.52 -10.05 33.53
C PHE A 35 7.61 -9.75 35.03
N LYS A 36 6.78 -10.44 35.82
CA LYS A 36 6.90 -10.47 37.28
C LYS A 36 7.62 -11.74 37.69
N ASP A 37 8.60 -11.59 38.59
CA ASP A 37 9.37 -12.61 39.29
C ASP A 37 9.94 -13.77 38.43
N PRO A 38 11.25 -13.82 38.17
CA PRO A 38 11.89 -14.86 37.35
C PRO A 38 11.79 -16.27 37.96
N SER A 39 11.37 -16.41 39.22
CA SER A 39 11.23 -17.71 39.89
C SER A 39 9.95 -18.47 39.54
N THR A 40 8.96 -17.80 38.95
CA THR A 40 7.71 -18.40 38.48
C THR A 40 7.60 -18.21 36.97
N THR A 41 8.06 -19.19 36.19
CA THR A 41 7.82 -19.22 34.73
C THR A 41 6.60 -20.10 34.43
N PRO A 42 5.37 -19.56 34.44
CA PRO A 42 4.22 -20.29 33.93
C PRO A 42 4.41 -20.56 32.43
N LEU A 43 4.01 -21.75 31.99
CA LEU A 43 4.03 -22.18 30.58
C LEU A 43 3.29 -21.20 29.64
N PHE A 44 2.35 -20.41 30.20
CA PHE A 44 1.62 -19.34 29.52
C PHE A 44 1.75 -18.02 30.29
N SER A 45 2.89 -17.35 30.14
CA SER A 45 3.06 -15.99 30.68
C SER A 45 2.18 -14.99 29.91
N PRO A 46 1.41 -14.12 30.59
CA PRO A 46 0.70 -13.02 29.95
C PRO A 46 1.60 -12.14 29.07
N ALA A 47 2.87 -11.98 29.46
CA ALA A 47 3.86 -11.23 28.67
C ALA A 47 4.17 -11.91 27.33
N LEU A 48 4.28 -13.24 27.32
CA LEU A 48 4.51 -14.02 26.09
C LEU A 48 3.28 -13.98 25.18
N LEU A 49 2.08 -14.14 25.73
CA LEU A 49 0.84 -14.05 24.96
C LEU A 49 0.67 -12.65 24.35
N HIS A 50 0.91 -11.60 25.16
CA HIS A 50 0.87 -10.22 24.69
C HIS A 50 1.89 -9.97 23.58
N GLY A 51 3.14 -10.40 23.78
CA GLY A 51 4.20 -10.27 22.78
C GLY A 51 3.89 -11.00 21.47
N ALA A 52 3.40 -12.24 21.54
CA ALA A 52 3.03 -13.02 20.36
C ALA A 52 1.88 -12.37 19.59
N LEU A 53 0.82 -11.94 20.28
CA LEU A 53 -0.31 -11.23 19.67
C LEU A 53 0.13 -9.90 19.05
N PHE A 54 0.95 -9.13 19.76
CA PHE A 54 1.50 -7.88 19.26
C PHE A 54 2.31 -8.08 17.97
N LEU A 55 3.19 -9.07 17.94
CA LEU A 55 4.01 -9.38 16.76
C LEU A 55 3.14 -9.81 15.58
N PHE A 56 2.15 -10.69 15.81
CA PHE A 56 1.23 -11.13 14.76
C PHE A 56 0.46 -9.95 14.15
N LEU A 57 -0.16 -9.12 14.99
CA LEU A 57 -0.93 -7.97 14.54
C LEU A 57 -0.04 -6.92 13.86
N SER A 58 1.15 -6.68 14.39
CA SER A 58 2.11 -5.73 13.80
C SER A 58 2.60 -6.21 12.44
N ALA A 59 2.94 -7.49 12.31
CA ALA A 59 3.35 -8.07 11.03
C ALA A 59 2.22 -8.01 10.00
N ASN A 60 0.97 -8.29 10.40
CA ASN A 60 -0.18 -8.21 9.52
C ASN A 60 -0.44 -6.76 9.08
N ALA A 61 -0.52 -5.81 10.02
CA ALA A 61 -0.81 -4.42 9.73
C ALA A 61 0.30 -3.77 8.90
N LEU A 62 1.56 -3.89 9.33
CA LEU A 62 2.70 -3.27 8.64
C LEU A 62 3.00 -3.97 7.32
N GLY A 63 2.87 -5.30 7.26
CA GLY A 63 3.05 -6.08 6.04
C GLY A 63 2.04 -5.68 4.96
N ASN A 64 0.74 -5.66 5.29
CA ASN A 64 -0.29 -5.21 4.36
C ASN A 64 -0.09 -3.74 3.95
N TYR A 65 0.26 -2.88 4.89
CA TYR A 65 0.56 -1.48 4.61
C TYR A 65 1.71 -1.31 3.60
N ILE A 66 2.82 -2.03 3.79
CA ILE A 66 3.96 -2.04 2.86
C ILE A 66 3.54 -2.58 1.50
N LEU A 67 2.77 -3.67 1.45
CA LEU A 67 2.29 -4.25 0.20
C LEU A 67 1.42 -3.27 -0.60
N VAL A 68 0.57 -2.48 0.05
CA VAL A 68 -0.26 -1.47 -0.62
C VAL A 68 0.59 -0.35 -1.24
N ILE A 69 1.66 0.07 -0.56
CA ILE A 69 2.59 1.08 -1.08
C ILE A 69 3.40 0.53 -2.26
N GLN A 70 3.91 -0.70 -2.13
CA GLN A 70 4.75 -1.34 -3.14
C GLN A 70 3.95 -1.72 -4.40
N ASN A 71 2.72 -2.20 -4.25
CA ASN A 71 1.84 -2.58 -5.36
C ASN A 71 1.09 -1.38 -5.91
N SER A 72 1.84 -0.40 -6.39
CA SER A 72 1.30 0.74 -7.12
C SER A 72 0.52 0.30 -8.38
N PRO A 73 -0.72 0.78 -8.59
CA PRO A 73 -1.48 0.47 -9.81
C PRO A 73 -0.70 0.87 -11.07
N GLU A 74 -0.80 0.03 -12.10
CA GLU A 74 -0.11 0.21 -13.39
C GLU A 74 -0.47 1.57 -13.99
N ASP A 75 0.54 2.26 -14.53
CA ASP A 75 0.33 3.45 -15.33
C ASP A 75 -0.09 3.04 -16.75
N LEU A 76 -1.40 2.88 -16.95
CA LEU A 76 -1.97 2.57 -18.25
C LEU A 76 -1.68 3.66 -19.30
N GLY A 77 -1.27 4.87 -18.87
CA GLY A 77 -0.86 5.95 -19.75
C GLY A 77 0.36 5.62 -20.59
N LYS A 78 1.26 4.74 -20.11
CA LYS A 78 2.37 4.22 -20.93
C LYS A 78 1.89 3.28 -22.03
N CYS A 79 0.84 2.49 -21.78
CA CYS A 79 0.25 1.60 -22.78
C CYS A 79 -0.45 2.39 -23.90
N LEU A 80 -1.11 3.50 -23.53
CA LEU A 80 -1.73 4.44 -24.49
C LEU A 80 -0.70 5.22 -25.32
N ASN A 81 0.41 5.66 -24.69
CA ASN A 81 1.44 6.46 -25.36
C ASN A 81 2.48 5.62 -26.12
N SER A 82 2.63 4.33 -25.82
CA SER A 82 3.49 3.43 -26.59
C SER A 82 2.84 2.96 -27.91
N GLY A 83 1.57 3.32 -28.14
CA GLY A 83 0.93 3.32 -29.46
C GLY A 83 1.35 4.55 -30.26
N GLY A 84 2.64 4.64 -30.59
CA GLY A 84 3.14 5.67 -31.48
C GLY A 84 2.62 5.45 -32.90
N GLY A 85 1.72 6.31 -33.35
CA GLY A 85 1.29 6.37 -34.75
C GLY A 85 -0.15 6.82 -34.89
N ALA A 86 -0.34 8.08 -35.29
CA ALA A 86 -1.55 8.50 -35.95
C ALA A 86 -1.68 7.74 -37.28
N GLU A 87 -2.20 6.51 -37.25
CA GLU A 87 -2.76 5.89 -38.44
C GLU A 87 -4.27 6.01 -38.38
N VAL A 88 -4.73 6.86 -39.31
CA VAL A 88 -6.07 6.95 -39.86
C VAL A 88 -6.83 5.63 -39.71
N VAL A 89 -8.06 5.77 -39.21
CA VAL A 89 -9.14 4.78 -39.23
C VAL A 89 -9.15 4.04 -40.57
N ALA A 90 -8.50 2.88 -40.60
CA ALA A 90 -8.67 1.88 -41.63
C ALA A 90 -9.27 0.66 -40.93
N ASP A 91 -10.55 0.47 -41.24
CA ASP A 91 -11.39 -0.66 -40.88
C ASP A 91 -10.64 -1.98 -41.11
N ARG A 92 -10.09 -2.56 -40.05
CA ARG A 92 -9.51 -3.91 -40.08
C ARG A 92 -10.58 -4.88 -39.60
N PRO A 93 -11.00 -5.85 -40.44
CA PRO A 93 -11.98 -6.85 -40.08
C PRO A 93 -11.27 -7.99 -39.35
N ASP A 94 -10.78 -7.73 -38.15
CA ASP A 94 -10.39 -8.80 -37.24
C ASP A 94 -10.56 -8.32 -35.80
N GLY A 95 -11.36 -9.07 -35.05
CA GLY A 95 -11.83 -8.76 -33.69
C GLY A 95 -10.75 -8.72 -32.60
N SER A 96 -9.51 -8.37 -32.92
CA SER A 96 -8.51 -8.03 -31.92
C SER A 96 -8.75 -6.61 -31.43
N ARG A 97 -9.61 -6.47 -30.42
CA ARG A 97 -9.70 -5.24 -29.62
C ARG A 97 -8.29 -4.87 -29.14
N SER A 98 -7.90 -3.62 -29.31
CA SER A 98 -6.77 -3.05 -28.57
C SER A 98 -6.89 -3.46 -27.10
N PRO A 99 -5.82 -3.93 -26.43
CA PRO A 99 -5.89 -4.34 -25.03
C PRO A 99 -6.42 -3.22 -24.12
N CYS A 100 -6.32 -1.96 -24.55
CA CYS A 100 -6.75 -0.79 -23.80
C CYS A 100 -8.22 -0.40 -24.01
N SER A 101 -8.91 -0.86 -25.07
CA SER A 101 -10.29 -0.44 -25.35
C SER A 101 -11.34 -1.24 -24.57
N ALA A 102 -10.92 -2.15 -23.68
CA ALA A 102 -11.80 -3.10 -23.00
C ALA A 102 -11.61 -3.16 -21.47
N LEU A 103 -10.96 -2.17 -20.84
CA LEU A 103 -10.81 -2.14 -19.37
C LEU A 103 -11.95 -1.34 -18.73
N PRO A 104 -12.90 -1.97 -18.00
CA PRO A 104 -13.87 -1.25 -17.20
C PRO A 104 -13.17 -0.42 -16.11
N SER A 105 -13.71 0.78 -15.87
CA SER A 105 -13.37 1.72 -14.77
C SER A 105 -11.91 2.16 -14.67
N THR A 106 -11.38 2.80 -15.72
CA THR A 106 -10.12 3.57 -15.63
C THR A 106 -10.39 4.99 -15.10
N HIS A 107 -9.47 5.53 -14.29
CA HIS A 107 -9.54 6.90 -13.77
C HIS A 107 -8.16 7.53 -13.70
N PHE A 108 -8.06 8.83 -14.00
CA PHE A 108 -6.81 9.58 -13.87
C PHE A 108 -6.70 10.20 -12.48
N CYS A 109 -5.68 9.78 -11.71
CA CYS A 109 -5.39 10.40 -10.43
C CYS A 109 -4.44 11.59 -10.60
N ARG A 110 -4.91 12.79 -10.24
CA ARG A 110 -4.09 14.02 -10.28
C ARG A 110 -2.93 14.01 -9.28
N LEU A 111 -3.09 13.32 -8.14
CA LEU A 111 -2.07 13.25 -7.08
C LEU A 111 -0.90 12.33 -7.47
N CYS A 112 -1.22 11.19 -8.10
CA CYS A 112 -0.21 10.26 -8.62
C CYS A 112 0.24 10.59 -10.06
N ALA A 113 -0.47 11.48 -10.75
CA ALA A 113 -0.27 11.85 -12.15
C ALA A 113 -0.22 10.63 -13.11
N ARG A 114 -1.10 9.65 -12.91
CA ARG A 114 -1.20 8.43 -13.73
C ARG A 114 -2.64 7.96 -13.89
N VAL A 115 -2.89 7.16 -14.92
CA VAL A 115 -4.17 6.45 -15.12
C VAL A 115 -4.11 5.12 -14.37
N THR A 116 -5.12 4.84 -13.57
CA THR A 116 -5.24 3.61 -12.79
C THR A 116 -6.46 2.80 -13.21
N GLN A 117 -6.33 1.48 -13.27
CA GLN A 117 -7.43 0.55 -13.56
C GLN A 117 -8.23 0.21 -12.29
N ARG A 118 -9.56 0.09 -12.43
CA ARG A 118 -10.50 -0.15 -11.32
C ARG A 118 -10.18 0.75 -10.13
N HIS A 119 -9.98 2.04 -10.42
CA HIS A 119 -9.66 3.01 -9.39
C HIS A 119 -10.79 3.08 -8.38
N ASP A 120 -10.47 2.84 -7.12
CA ASP A 120 -11.36 3.12 -6.02
C ASP A 120 -11.13 4.57 -5.56
N HIS A 121 -10.00 4.82 -4.90
CA HIS A 121 -9.65 6.13 -4.38
C HIS A 121 -8.13 6.35 -4.31
N HIS A 122 -7.71 7.60 -4.12
CA HIS A 122 -6.35 7.90 -3.68
C HIS A 122 -6.32 7.93 -2.16
N CYS A 123 -5.55 7.04 -1.55
CA CYS A 123 -5.44 6.98 -0.10
C CYS A 123 -4.29 7.88 0.37
N PHE A 124 -4.65 8.92 1.12
CA PHE A 124 -3.68 9.83 1.72
C PHE A 124 -2.70 9.09 2.64
N PHE A 125 -3.19 8.16 3.47
CA PHE A 125 -2.36 7.43 4.43
C PHE A 125 -1.32 6.50 3.80
N THR A 126 -1.53 6.05 2.58
CA THR A 126 -0.56 5.23 1.84
C THR A 126 0.19 6.03 0.78
N GLY A 127 -0.20 7.28 0.53
CA GLY A 127 0.34 8.12 -0.54
C GLY A 127 0.13 7.51 -1.93
N ASN A 128 -0.83 6.59 -2.08
CA ASN A 128 -0.98 5.75 -3.24
C ASN A 128 -2.45 5.59 -3.65
N CYS A 129 -2.68 5.33 -4.94
CA CYS A 129 -3.99 4.93 -5.43
C CYS A 129 -4.30 3.49 -5.04
N ILE A 130 -5.54 3.24 -4.65
CA ILE A 130 -6.12 1.93 -4.38
C ILE A 130 -6.93 1.49 -5.59
N GLY A 131 -6.74 0.24 -6.02
CA GLY A 131 -7.40 -0.30 -7.21
C GLY A 131 -7.22 -1.80 -7.37
N SER A 132 -7.20 -2.30 -8.60
CA SER A 132 -7.21 -3.76 -8.85
C SER A 132 -5.99 -4.54 -8.34
N ARG A 133 -4.88 -3.85 -8.03
CA ARG A 133 -3.58 -4.48 -7.71
C ARG A 133 -3.17 -4.35 -6.24
N ASN A 134 -3.94 -3.63 -5.43
CA ASN A 134 -3.62 -3.37 -4.03
C ASN A 134 -4.85 -3.17 -3.15
#